data_AF-A0A7Y2FNE1-F1
#
_entry.id   AF-A0A7Y2FNE1-F1
#
_cell.length_a   1.000
_cell.length_b   1.000
_cell.length_c   1.000
_cell.angle_alpha   90.00
_cell.angle_beta   90.00
_cell.angle_gamma   90.00
#
_symmetry.space_group_name_H-M   'P 1'
#
loop_
_entity.id
_entity.type
_entity.pdbx_description
1 polymer ?
#
loop_
_entity_poly.entity_id
_entity_poly.type
_entity_poly.pdbx_seq_one_letter_code
_entity_poly.pdbx_strand_id
1 'polypeptide(L)' 'MKIDAGLLVTDMKQVAARVHELEEAGFDGCFTFEGPHEPFMPLVLAAEHSKL' A
#
# COMPACT_ATOMS: atom_id res chain seq x y z
N MET A 1 -1.47 -10.47 -16.82
CA MET A 1 -0.21 -10.47 -16.04
C MET A 1 -0.45 -9.53 -14.88
N LYS A 2 -0.13 -9.92 -13.64
CA LYS A 2 -0.33 -9.06 -12.47
C LYS A 2 0.88 -8.15 -12.25
N ILE A 3 0.65 -6.89 -11.91
CA ILE A 3 1.68 -5.88 -11.64
C ILE A 3 1.40 -5.22 -10.29
N ASP A 4 2.34 -5.35 -9.36
CA ASP A 4 2.24 -4.77 -8.02
C ASP A 4 3.09 -3.49 -7.91
N ALA A 5 2.70 -2.60 -7.00
CA ALA A 5 3.43 -1.35 -6.72
C ALA A 5 3.90 -1.24 -5.27
N GLY A 6 4.97 -0.47 -5.04
CA GLY A 6 5.42 -0.17 -3.69
C GLY A 6 4.47 0.78 -2.95
N LEU A 7 4.03 0.39 -1.76
CA LEU A 7 3.34 1.23 -0.78
C LEU A 7 4.36 2.13 -0.06
N LEU A 8 4.90 3.11 -0.79
CA LEU A 8 5.94 4.01 -0.30
C LEU A 8 5.33 5.22 0.41
N VAL A 9 5.13 5.10 1.72
CA VAL A 9 4.63 6.17 2.58
C VAL A 9 5.54 6.36 3.80
N THR A 10 5.59 7.59 4.33
CA THR A 10 6.36 7.92 5.54
C THR A 10 5.49 8.21 6.75
N ASP A 11 4.17 8.33 6.56
CA ASP A 11 3.17 8.48 7.62
C ASP A 11 2.01 7.51 7.35
N MET A 12 1.58 6.79 8.39
CA MET A 12 0.44 5.86 8.36
C MET A 12 -0.86 6.53 7.86
N LYS A 13 -1.04 7.83 8.10
CA LYS A 13 -2.21 8.58 7.65
C LYS A 13 -2.32 8.68 6.12
N GLN A 14 -1.22 8.45 5.40
CA GLN A 14 -1.16 8.53 3.94
C GLN A 14 -1.52 7.20 3.27
N VAL A 15 -1.57 6.08 4.01
CA VAL A 15 -1.76 4.74 3.44
C VAL A 15 -3.05 4.64 2.62
N ALA A 16 -4.17 5.10 3.18
CA ALA A 16 -5.48 5.00 2.50
C ALA A 16 -5.49 5.77 1.17
N ALA A 17 -5.00 7.02 1.18
CA ALA A 17 -4.90 7.82 -0.04
C ALA A 17 -3.97 7.15 -1.07
N ARG A 18 -2.83 6.63 -0.62
CA ARG A 18 -1.87 5.99 -1.52
C ARG A 18 -2.41 4.71 -2.15
N VAL A 19 -3.15 3.89 -1.41
CA VAL A 19 -3.79 2.68 -1.93
C VAL A 19 -4.81 3.03 -3.00
N HIS A 20 -5.66 4.04 -2.78
CA HIS A 20 -6.62 4.48 -3.79
C HIS A 20 -5.93 4.99 -5.06
N GLU A 21 -4.81 5.71 -4.96
CA GLU A 21 -4.03 6.09 -6.13
C GLU A 21 -3.50 4.88 -6.92
N LEU A 22 -3.08 3.82 -6.22
CA LEU A 22 -2.60 2.59 -6.86
C LEU A 22 -3.75 1.83 -7.54
N GLU A 23 -4.94 1.80 -6.93
CA GLU A 23 -6.15 1.26 -7.52
C GLU A 23 -6.57 1.99 -8.80
N GLU A 24 -6.64 3.31 -8.74
CA GLU A 24 -7.02 4.16 -9.87
C GLU A 24 -6.00 4.05 -11.02
N ALA A 25 -4.72 3.81 -10.70
CA ALA A 25 -3.68 3.55 -11.68
C ALA A 25 -3.74 2.13 -12.29
N GLY A 26 -4.57 1.24 -11.75
CA GLY A 26 -4.78 -0.11 -12.27
C GLY A 26 -3.73 -1.14 -11.86
N PHE A 27 -3.05 -0.95 -10.72
CA PHE A 27 -2.19 -1.98 -10.15
C PHE A 27 -3.02 -3.15 -9.59
N ASP A 28 -2.44 -4.35 -9.55
CA ASP A 28 -3.10 -5.57 -9.05
C ASP A 28 -2.84 -5.82 -7.55
N GLY A 29 -1.95 -5.03 -6.95
CA GLY A 29 -1.50 -5.23 -5.58
C GLY A 29 -0.48 -4.19 -5.14
N CYS A 30 -0.19 -4.19 -3.85
CA CYS A 30 0.88 -3.38 -3.29
C CYS A 30 1.71 -4.17 -2.27
N PHE A 31 2.97 -3.75 -2.10
CA PHE A 31 3.90 -4.34 -1.15
C PHE A 31 4.72 -3.26 -0.47
N THR A 32 5.32 -3.58 0.68
CA THR A 32 6.26 -2.71 1.37
C THR A 32 7.59 -3.41 1.59
N PHE A 33 8.58 -2.65 2.04
CA PHE A 33 9.91 -3.14 2.34
C PHE A 33 10.09 -3.27 3.86
N GLU A 34 10.84 -4.28 4.28
CA GLU A 34 11.31 -4.37 5.66
C GLU A 34 12.33 -3.24 5.90
N GLY A 35 12.03 -2.36 6.84
CA GLY A 35 12.86 -1.22 7.21
C GLY A 35 13.03 -1.13 8.73
N PRO A 36 13.55 -0.01 9.26
CA PRO A 36 13.73 0.18 10.71
C PRO A 36 12.42 0.23 11.51
N HIS A 37 11.29 0.43 10.83
CA HIS A 37 9.96 0.54 11.42
C HIS A 37 9.14 -0.72 11.16
N GLU A 38 8.06 -0.88 11.92
CA GLU A 38 7.13 -2.01 11.82
C GLU A 38 6.50 -2.05 10.40
N PRO A 39 6.73 -3.13 9.62
CA PRO A 39 6.35 -3.17 8.20
C PRO A 39 4.94 -3.71 7.95
N PHE A 40 4.29 -4.36 8.92
CA PHE A 40 3.00 -5.01 8.69
C PHE A 40 1.81 -4.08 8.89
N MET A 41 1.91 -3.07 9.75
CA MET A 41 0.84 -2.13 10.05
C MET A 41 0.41 -1.32 8.82
N PRO A 42 1.32 -0.80 7.97
CA PRO A 42 0.94 -0.19 6.70
C PRO A 42 0.14 -1.15 5.80
N LEU A 43 0.47 -2.43 5.78
CA LEU A 43 -0.24 -3.43 4.97
C LEU A 43 -1.62 -3.75 5.52
N VAL A 44 -1.79 -3.80 6.83
CA VAL A 44 -3.12 -3.96 7.47
C VAL A 44 -4.02 -2.80 7.10
N LEU A 45 -3.52 -1.58 7.24
CA LEU A 45 -4.30 -0.38 6.91
C LEU A 45 -4.59 -0.30 5.41
N ALA A 46 -3.64 -0.73 4.57
CA ALA A 46 -3.85 -0.83 3.14
C ALA A 46 -4.99 -1.81 2.82
N ALA A 47 -4.98 -3.01 3.40
CA ALA A 47 -6.02 -4.01 3.18
C ALA A 47 -7.41 -3.55 3.64
N GLU A 48 -7.50 -2.76 4.72
CA GLU A 48 -8.77 -2.19 5.20
C GLU A 48 -9.37 -1.16 4.22
N HIS A 49 -8.53 -0.44 3.48
CA HIS A 49 -8.93 0.65 2.57
C HIS A 49 -8.90 0.24 1.09
N SER A 50 -8.51 -0.99 0.78
CA SER A 50 -8.27 -1.49 -0.57
C SER A 50 -9.35 -2.44 -1.07
N LYS A 51 -9.44 -2.51 -2.39
CA LYS A 51 -10.11 -3.49 -3.25
C LYS A 51 -9.14 -4.12 -4.27
N LEU A 52 -7.85 -3.75 -4.24
CA LEU A 52 -6.74 -4.48 -4.89
C LEU A 52 -6.80 -5.98 -4.55
#